data_AF-A0A9D8Q9D4-F1
#
_entry.id   AF-A0A9D8Q9D4-F1
#
_cell.length_a   1.000
_cell.length_b   1.000
_cell.length_c   1.000
_cell.angle_alpha   90.00
_cell.angle_beta   90.00
_cell.angle_gamma   90.00
#
_symmetry.space_group_name_H-M   'P 1'
#
loop_
_entity.id
_entity.type
_entity.pdbx_description
1 polymer ?
#
loop_
_entity_poly.entity_id
_entity_poly.type
_entity_poly.pdbx_seq_one_letter_code
_entity_poly.pdbx_strand_id
1 'polypeptide(L)'
;MAAARPPDPHLVVHPDMLRPSFGTRLRRYFLTGLVLAAPLAITASVTWWFVNLVDGWVKPLVPAQFWPDTYLRFPVPGFGVVIALVGLTLLGFFAANLVGRTLIGASEALLNRMPVVRGLYKGVKQVFETIFSQSGTSFRKVG
;
A
#
# COMPACT_ATOMS: atom_id res chain seq x y z
N MET A 1 -45.05 4.82 -59.38
CA MET A 1 -45.39 3.87 -58.31
C MET A 1 -44.49 2.64 -58.47
N ALA A 2 -43.34 2.62 -57.78
CA ALA A 2 -42.44 1.47 -57.78
C ALA A 2 -42.97 0.44 -56.76
N ALA A 3 -43.37 -0.74 -57.24
CA ALA A 3 -43.84 -1.82 -56.38
C ALA A 3 -42.73 -2.24 -55.41
N ALA A 4 -43.01 -2.13 -54.10
CA ALA A 4 -42.12 -2.61 -53.05
C ALA A 4 -41.96 -4.14 -53.21
N ARG A 5 -40.72 -4.59 -53.42
CA ARG A 5 -40.38 -6.01 -53.53
C ARG A 5 -40.72 -6.70 -52.20
N PRO A 6 -41.38 -7.87 -52.21
CA PRO A 6 -41.70 -8.58 -50.97
C PRO A 6 -40.41 -8.92 -50.21
N PRO A 7 -40.43 -8.86 -48.86
CA PRO A 7 -39.26 -9.21 -48.05
C PRO A 7 -38.90 -10.68 -48.25
N ASP A 8 -37.65 -10.93 -48.64
CA ASP A 8 -37.14 -12.28 -48.95
C ASP A 8 -37.21 -13.19 -47.70
N PRO A 9 -38.01 -14.28 -47.71
CA PRO A 9 -38.22 -15.14 -46.55
C PRO A 9 -36.98 -15.97 -46.14
N HIS A 10 -35.90 -15.90 -46.92
CA HIS A 10 -34.68 -16.67 -46.70
C HIS A 10 -33.55 -15.86 -46.04
N LEU A 11 -33.79 -14.60 -45.67
CA LEU A 11 -32.83 -13.82 -44.88
C LEU A 11 -32.96 -14.11 -43.37
N VAL A 12 -33.19 -15.37 -43.01
CA VAL A 12 -33.07 -15.83 -41.64
C VAL A 12 -31.57 -16.05 -41.40
N VAL A 13 -30.91 -15.04 -40.83
CA VAL A 13 -29.51 -15.14 -40.41
C VAL A 13 -29.43 -16.19 -39.31
N HIS A 14 -29.13 -17.44 -39.68
CA HIS A 14 -28.91 -18.54 -38.74
C HIS A 14 -27.68 -18.23 -37.88
N PRO A 15 -27.80 -18.03 -36.56
CA PRO A 15 -26.67 -17.68 -35.70
C PRO A 15 -25.71 -18.86 -35.43
N ASP A 16 -25.92 -20.01 -36.07
CA ASP A 16 -25.30 -21.30 -35.71
C ASP A 16 -23.89 -21.53 -36.29
N MET A 17 -23.34 -20.60 -37.08
CA MET A 17 -22.03 -20.78 -37.72
C MET A 17 -20.82 -20.26 -36.93
N LEU A 18 -21.02 -19.61 -35.78
CA LEU A 18 -19.93 -19.14 -34.93
C LEU A 18 -19.62 -20.16 -33.83
N ARG A 19 -19.17 -21.36 -34.20
CA ARG A 19 -18.58 -22.29 -33.22
C ARG A 19 -17.31 -21.65 -32.67
N PRO A 20 -17.24 -21.29 -31.37
CA PRO A 20 -16.04 -20.67 -30.84
C PRO A 20 -14.88 -21.66 -30.94
N SER A 21 -13.86 -21.27 -31.70
CA SER A 21 -12.61 -22.01 -31.86
C SER A 21 -12.04 -22.39 -30.49
N PHE A 22 -11.42 -23.56 -30.39
CA PHE A 22 -10.78 -24.04 -29.16
C PHE A 22 -9.85 -22.99 -28.54
N GLY A 23 -9.12 -22.23 -29.38
CA GLY A 23 -8.28 -21.12 -28.93
C GLY A 23 -9.05 -19.96 -28.28
N THR A 24 -10.24 -19.64 -28.77
CA THR A 24 -11.12 -18.60 -28.17
C THR A 24 -11.58 -19.01 -26.78
N ARG A 25 -11.85 -20.30 -26.56
CA ARG A 25 -12.23 -20.83 -25.24
C ARG A 25 -11.05 -20.79 -24.26
N LEU A 26 -9.86 -21.25 -24.70
CA LEU A 26 -8.65 -21.21 -23.87
C LEU A 26 -8.28 -19.78 -23.46
N ARG A 27 -8.30 -18.83 -24.40
CA ARG A 27 -8.04 -17.41 -24.12
C ARG A 27 -9.03 -16.85 -23.10
N ARG A 28 -10.32 -17.17 -23.23
CA ARG A 28 -11.35 -16.70 -22.30
C ARG A 28 -11.08 -17.18 -20.88
N TYR A 29 -10.78 -18.47 -20.69
CA TYR A 29 -10.47 -19.02 -19.36
C TYR A 29 -9.19 -18.44 -18.77
N PHE A 30 -8.14 -18.24 -19.58
CA PHE A 30 -6.90 -17.60 -19.13
C PHE A 30 -7.15 -16.16 -18.65
N LEU A 31 -7.88 -15.35 -19.42
CA LEU A 31 -8.19 -13.97 -19.04
C LEU A 31 -9.04 -13.91 -17.76
N THR A 32 -10.04 -14.80 -17.63
CA THR A 32 -10.84 -14.88 -16.41
C THR A 32 -9.98 -15.28 -15.20
N GLY A 33 -9.08 -16.26 -15.35
CA GLY A 33 -8.14 -16.66 -14.30
C GLY A 33 -7.17 -15.54 -13.92
N LEU A 34 -6.63 -14.82 -14.90
CA LEU A 34 -5.74 -13.68 -14.67
C LEU A 34 -6.45 -12.55 -13.92
N VAL A 35 -7.67 -12.19 -14.31
CA VAL A 35 -8.46 -11.15 -13.63
C VAL A 35 -8.77 -11.54 -12.19
N LEU A 36 -9.06 -12.81 -11.93
CA LEU A 36 -9.33 -13.32 -10.58
C LEU A 36 -8.05 -13.36 -9.70
N ALA A 37 -6.91 -13.72 -10.29
CA ALA A 37 -5.63 -13.81 -9.58
C ALA A 37 -4.91 -12.45 -9.44
N ALA A 38 -5.23 -11.46 -10.29
CA ALA A 38 -4.56 -10.16 -10.31
C ALA A 38 -4.56 -9.46 -8.95
N PRO A 39 -5.66 -9.38 -8.18
CA PRO A 39 -5.66 -8.74 -6.87
C PRO A 39 -4.68 -9.40 -5.90
N LEU A 40 -4.64 -10.74 -5.85
CA LEU A 40 -3.73 -11.49 -4.98
C LEU A 40 -2.27 -11.31 -5.41
N ALA A 41 -2.00 -11.32 -6.71
CA ALA A 41 -0.67 -11.08 -7.24
C ALA A 41 -0.18 -9.67 -6.92
N ILE A 42 -1.05 -8.66 -7.02
CA ILE A 42 -0.76 -7.28 -6.64
C ILE A 42 -0.45 -7.20 -5.15
N THR A 43 -1.30 -7.78 -4.28
CA THR A 43 -1.05 -7.76 -2.83
C THR A 43 0.27 -8.43 -2.48
N ALA A 44 0.54 -9.61 -3.04
CA ALA A 44 1.79 -10.32 -2.78
C ALA A 44 3.01 -9.51 -3.25
N SER A 45 2.92 -8.87 -4.43
CA SER A 45 4.00 -8.04 -4.98
C SER A 45 4.26 -6.80 -4.13
N VAL A 46 3.20 -6.11 -3.70
CA VAL A 46 3.30 -4.93 -2.83
C VAL A 46 3.85 -5.31 -1.46
N THR A 47 3.36 -6.39 -0.86
CA THR A 47 3.88 -6.90 0.42
C THR A 47 5.36 -7.26 0.31
N TRP A 48 5.76 -7.96 -0.75
CA TRP A 48 7.16 -8.32 -0.97
C TRP A 48 8.03 -7.08 -1.16
N TRP A 49 7.59 -6.11 -1.96
CA TRP A 49 8.29 -4.84 -2.15
C TRP A 49 8.43 -4.06 -0.84
N PHE A 50 7.36 -3.97 -0.05
CA PHE A 50 7.36 -3.28 1.24
C PHE A 50 8.29 -3.96 2.25
N VAL A 51 8.26 -5.29 2.35
CA VAL A 51 9.16 -6.05 3.23
C VAL A 51 10.62 -5.79 2.86
N ASN A 52 10.98 -5.89 1.59
CA ASN A 52 12.35 -5.63 1.15
C ASN A 52 12.78 -4.19 1.37
N LEU A 53 11.86 -3.24 1.19
CA LEU A 53 12.10 -1.83 1.50
C LEU A 53 12.46 -1.70 2.98
N VAL A 54 11.58 -2.13 3.88
CA VAL A 54 11.81 -2.02 5.34
C VAL A 54 13.08 -2.75 5.75
N ASP A 55 13.28 -3.98 5.31
CA ASP A 55 14.50 -4.74 5.60
C ASP A 55 15.75 -3.98 5.11
N GLY A 56 15.70 -3.34 3.94
CA GLY A 56 16.79 -2.52 3.41
C GLY A 56 17.11 -1.27 4.25
N TRP A 57 16.09 -0.59 4.78
CA TRP A 57 16.26 0.57 5.66
C TRP A 57 16.73 0.17 7.07
N VAL A 58 16.29 -0.99 7.57
CA VAL A 58 16.60 -1.46 8.93
C VAL A 58 17.96 -2.15 9.02
N LYS A 59 18.39 -2.88 7.98
CA LYS A 59 19.71 -3.54 7.88
C LYS A 59 20.89 -2.68 8.33
N PRO A 60 21.08 -1.44 7.83
CA PRO A 60 22.20 -0.60 8.25
C PRO A 60 22.07 -0.05 9.68
N LEU A 61 20.86 0.00 10.24
CA LEU A 61 20.60 0.56 11.57
C LEU A 61 20.83 -0.47 12.69
N VAL A 62 20.75 -1.77 12.39
CA VAL A 62 20.80 -2.83 13.38
C VAL A 62 22.07 -3.68 13.22
N PRO A 63 22.89 -3.84 14.29
CA PRO A 63 24.09 -4.67 14.25
C PRO A 63 23.83 -6.11 13.78
N ALA A 64 24.78 -6.68 13.03
CA ALA A 64 24.72 -8.02 12.42
C ALA A 64 24.30 -9.15 13.41
N GLN A 65 24.63 -9.01 14.69
CA GLN A 65 24.34 -9.98 15.75
C GLN A 65 22.84 -10.19 16.05
N PHE A 66 21.98 -9.23 15.70
CA PHE A 66 20.53 -9.34 15.91
C PHE A 66 19.82 -9.98 14.72
N TRP A 67 20.52 -10.23 13.61
CA TRP A 67 19.91 -10.80 12.43
C TRP A 67 19.79 -12.32 12.57
N PRO A 68 18.61 -12.90 12.30
CA PRO A 68 18.41 -14.33 12.32
C PRO A 68 19.32 -15.03 11.32
N ASP A 69 19.72 -14.36 10.25
CA ASP A 69 20.68 -14.82 9.23
C ASP A 69 22.05 -15.22 9.83
N THR A 70 22.40 -14.70 11.01
CA THR A 70 23.63 -15.08 11.73
C THR A 70 23.51 -16.45 12.39
N TYR A 71 22.29 -16.89 12.72
CA TYR A 71 22.02 -18.15 13.42
C TYR A 71 21.29 -19.19 12.56
N LEU A 72 20.61 -18.74 11.50
CA LEU A 72 19.85 -19.55 10.56
C LEU A 72 20.52 -19.51 9.19
N ARG A 73 20.74 -20.67 8.58
CA ARG A 73 21.36 -20.82 7.26
C ARG A 73 20.48 -20.33 6.09
N PHE A 74 19.25 -19.88 6.36
CA PHE A 74 18.32 -19.35 5.36
C PHE A 74 17.88 -17.93 5.75
N PRO A 75 17.93 -16.96 4.81
CA PRO A 75 17.47 -15.62 5.08
C PRO A 75 15.96 -15.61 5.29
N VAL A 76 15.49 -15.00 6.38
CA VAL A 76 14.05 -14.86 6.67
C VAL A 76 13.60 -13.46 6.27
N PRO A 77 12.96 -13.28 5.09
CA PRO A 77 12.46 -11.98 4.69
C PRO A 77 11.36 -11.52 5.67
N GLY A 78 11.38 -10.23 6.04
CA GLY A 78 10.38 -9.64 6.94
C GLY A 78 10.81 -9.50 8.40
N PHE A 79 12.02 -9.94 8.77
CA PHE A 79 12.54 -9.71 10.11
C PHE A 79 12.74 -8.21 10.39
N GLY A 80 13.14 -7.42 9.39
CA GLY A 80 13.26 -5.97 9.53
C GLY A 80 11.93 -5.30 9.84
N VAL A 81 10.79 -5.84 9.38
CA VAL A 81 9.45 -5.34 9.75
C VAL A 81 9.18 -5.53 11.25
N VAL A 82 9.55 -6.67 11.82
CA VAL A 82 9.40 -6.93 13.27
C VAL A 82 10.27 -5.99 14.09
N ILE A 83 11.54 -5.82 13.71
CA ILE A 83 12.44 -4.86 14.35
C ILE A 83 11.85 -3.45 14.24
N ALA A 84 11.42 -3.02 13.05
CA ALA A 84 10.86 -1.70 12.83
C ALA A 84 9.66 -1.46 13.74
N LEU A 85 8.78 -2.45 13.90
CA LEU A 85 7.62 -2.36 14.77
C LEU A 85 8.00 -2.17 16.25
N VAL A 86 8.99 -2.92 16.74
CA VAL A 86 9.52 -2.75 18.10
C VAL A 86 10.18 -1.37 18.25
N GLY A 87 11.01 -0.97 17.28
CA GLY A 87 11.69 0.33 17.29
C GLY A 87 10.72 1.52 17.26
N LEU A 88 9.69 1.46 16.43
CA LEU A 88 8.64 2.49 16.36
C LEU A 88 7.85 2.55 17.68
N THR A 89 7.55 1.40 18.28
CA THR A 89 6.84 1.34 19.56
C THR A 89 7.68 1.98 20.68
N LEU A 90 8.97 1.67 20.74
CA LEU A 90 9.89 2.31 21.68
C LEU A 90 10.00 3.82 21.43
N LEU A 91 10.11 4.24 20.17
CA LEU A 91 10.14 5.66 19.80
C LEU A 91 8.85 6.37 20.25
N GLY A 92 7.69 5.77 20.03
CA GLY A 92 6.40 6.26 20.50
C GLY A 92 6.32 6.34 22.03
N PHE A 93 6.82 5.33 22.72
CA PHE A 93 6.92 5.32 24.18
C PHE A 93 7.79 6.47 24.70
N PHE A 94 8.96 6.70 24.09
CA PHE A 94 9.82 7.83 24.44
C PHE A 94 9.12 9.16 24.17
N ALA A 95 8.48 9.32 23.01
CA ALA A 95 7.74 10.53 22.65
C ALA A 95 6.58 10.84 23.61
N ALA A 96 5.88 9.80 24.10
CA ALA A 96 4.80 9.94 25.06
C ALA A 96 5.30 10.34 26.46
N ASN A 97 6.51 9.90 26.83
CA ASN A 97 7.13 10.19 28.11
C ASN A 97 7.66 11.63 28.22
N LEU A 98 7.88 12.12 29.45
CA LEU A 98 8.34 13.49 29.72
C LEU A 98 9.64 13.83 28.98
N VAL A 99 10.57 12.88 28.88
CA VAL A 99 11.86 13.03 28.17
C VAL A 99 11.67 13.26 26.66
N GLY A 100 10.71 12.57 26.03
CA GLY A 100 10.43 12.80 24.62
C GLY A 100 9.82 14.17 24.37
N ARG A 101 8.89 14.61 25.22
CA ARG A 101 8.29 15.95 25.11
C ARG A 101 9.34 17.06 25.22
N THR A 102 10.29 16.94 26.14
CA THR A 102 11.37 17.93 26.30
C THR A 102 12.35 17.90 25.13
N LEU A 103 12.72 16.72 24.62
CA LEU A 103 13.57 16.57 23.43
C LEU A 103 12.92 17.16 22.17
N ILE A 104 11.62 16.94 21.96
CA ILE A 104 10.88 17.51 20.83
C ILE A 104 10.82 19.03 20.93
N GLY A 105 10.56 19.57 22.13
CA GLY A 105 10.61 21.02 22.35
C GLY A 105 12.00 21.61 22.08
N ALA A 106 13.06 20.91 22.47
CA ALA A 106 14.44 21.33 22.23
C ALA A 106 14.82 21.30 20.74
N SER A 107 14.42 20.25 20.01
CA SER A 107 14.66 20.17 18.57
C SER A 107 13.90 21.26 17.81
N GLU A 108 12.68 21.59 18.22
CA GLU A 108 11.93 22.72 17.69
C GLU A 108 12.64 24.05 17.96
N ALA A 109 13.16 24.27 19.17
CA ALA A 109 13.92 25.47 19.50
C ALA A 109 15.19 25.62 18.64
N LEU A 110 15.90 24.51 18.38
CA LEU A 110 17.08 24.48 17.52
C LEU A 110 16.73 24.75 16.04
N LEU A 111 15.72 24.05 15.51
CA LEU A 111 15.26 24.21 14.13
C LEU A 111 14.67 25.61 13.89
N ASN A 112 14.05 26.22 14.91
CA ASN A 112 13.52 27.57 14.83
C ASN A 112 14.60 28.65 14.64
N ARG A 113 15.88 28.34 14.90
CA ARG A 113 17.02 29.24 14.62
C ARG A 113 17.48 29.19 13.16
N MET A 114 17.02 28.22 12.38
CA MET A 114 17.36 28.07 10.96
C MET A 114 16.18 28.53 10.09
N PRO A 115 16.21 29.75 9.52
CA PRO A 115 15.05 30.37 8.88
C PRO A 115 14.47 29.56 7.70
N VAL A 116 15.31 28.82 6.97
CA VAL A 116 14.87 28.00 5.82
C VAL A 116 14.21 26.69 6.26
N VAL A 117 14.76 26.02 7.27
CA VAL A 117 14.33 24.68 7.70
C VAL A 117 13.06 24.73 8.55
N ARG A 118 12.88 25.81 9.33
CA ARG A 118 11.71 26.02 10.20
C ARG A 118 10.38 25.97 9.45
N GLY A 119 10.29 26.58 8.27
CA GLY A 119 9.04 26.63 7.48
C GLY A 119 8.59 25.24 7.04
N LEU A 120 9.52 24.42 6.53
CA LEU A 120 9.27 23.05 6.11
C LEU A 120 8.87 22.15 7.28
N TYR A 121 9.59 22.23 8.40
CA TYR A 121 9.27 21.43 9.59
C TYR A 121 7.85 21.72 10.11
N LYS A 122 7.48 23.01 10.21
CA LYS A 122 6.15 23.40 10.67
C LYS A 122 5.05 22.98 9.71
N GLY A 123 5.26 23.14 8.39
CA GLY A 123 4.29 22.71 7.38
C GLY A 123 4.03 21.19 7.46
N VAL A 124 5.10 20.39 7.56
CA VAL A 124 4.98 18.94 7.70
C VAL A 124 4.28 18.57 9.02
N LYS A 125 4.70 19.15 10.14
CA LYS A 125 4.07 18.92 11.45
C LYS A 125 2.57 19.24 11.44
N GLN A 126 2.19 20.36 10.83
CA GLN A 126 0.79 20.79 10.74
C GLN A 126 -0.06 19.80 9.93
N VAL A 127 0.46 19.26 8.83
CA VAL A 127 -0.26 18.25 8.06
C VAL A 127 -0.51 17.01 8.91
N PHE A 128 0.49 16.55 9.66
CA PHE A 128 0.34 15.43 10.60
C PHE A 128 -0.69 15.75 11.69
N GLU A 129 -0.56 16.88 12.39
CA GLU A 129 -1.51 17.30 13.43
C GLU A 129 -2.94 17.39 12.88
N THR A 130 -3.14 17.87 11.65
CA THR A 130 -4.46 17.96 11.02
C THR A 130 -5.07 16.57 10.80
N ILE A 131 -4.31 15.63 10.24
CA ILE A 131 -4.80 14.27 9.94
C ILE A 131 -5.11 13.51 11.25
N PHE A 132 -4.26 13.65 12.27
CA PHE A 132 -4.45 12.97 13.56
C PHE A 132 -5.46 13.66 14.49
N SER A 133 -5.73 14.97 14.32
CA SER A 133 -6.72 15.70 15.14
C SER A 133 -8.16 15.54 14.64
N GLN A 134 -8.37 15.23 13.35
CA GLN A 134 -9.71 14.99 12.81
C GLN A 134 -10.37 13.69 13.29
N SER A 135 -9.62 12.77 13.91
CA SER A 135 -10.13 11.46 14.33
C SER A 135 -10.90 11.48 15.67
N GLY A 136 -11.02 12.63 16.35
CA GLY A 136 -11.46 12.71 17.75
C GLY A 136 -12.86 13.26 18.07
N THR A 137 -13.63 13.80 17.11
CA THR A 137 -14.84 14.62 17.44
C THR A 137 -16.17 14.21 16.79
N SER A 138 -16.27 13.09 16.08
CA SER A 138 -17.52 12.75 15.36
C SER A 138 -18.52 11.85 16.12
N PHE A 139 -18.29 11.52 17.39
CA PHE A 139 -19.28 10.80 18.21
C PHE A 139 -19.62 11.55 19.49
N ARG A 140 -20.42 12.60 19.34
CA ARG A 140 -21.38 12.99 20.37
C ARG A 140 -22.55 13.68 19.72
N LYS A 141 -23.75 13.16 20.04
CA LYS A 141 -25.06 13.82 19.97
C LYS A 141 -25.92 13.46 18.75
N VAL A 142 -26.62 12.34 18.87
CA VAL A 142 -28.09 12.35 18.87
C VAL A 142 -28.54 11.26 19.86
N GLY A 143 -28.84 11.71 21.07
CA GLY A 143 -29.75 11.03 21.99
C GLY A 143 -31.00 11.87 22.08
#